data_AF-A0AAV5SJB5-F1
#
_entry.id   AF-A0AAV5SJB5-F1
#
_cell.length_a   1.000
_cell.length_b   1.000
_cell.length_c   1.000
_cell.angle_alpha   90.00
_cell.angle_beta   90.00
_cell.angle_gamma   90.00
#
_symmetry.space_group_name_H-M   'P 1'
#
loop_
_entity.id
_entity.type
_entity.pdbx_description
1 polymer ?
#
loop_
_entity_poly.entity_id
_entity_poly.type
_entity_poly.pdbx_seq_one_letter_code
_entity_poly.pdbx_strand_id
1 'polypeptide(L)'
;DEEKDTVVTVPIVIPPPATNYFDFCTHFDQLKRDPEAFGKYFLTLNPSSIYHIFSNLIEVDHVRAIVEGLTCETNKDMADLSLISSLLHSVSLLPRFDLVVLFMNDEERAKALSLIDFLPSSATTVEIRQYFL
;
A
#
# COMPACT_ATOMS: atom_id res chain seq x y z
N ASP A 1 -37.22 24.18 -8.74
CA ASP A 1 -36.31 23.25 -9.43
C ASP A 1 -34.98 23.20 -8.71
N GLU A 2 -34.91 22.36 -7.68
CA GLU A 2 -33.63 21.94 -7.09
C GLU A 2 -33.21 20.65 -7.80
N GLU A 3 -32.27 20.79 -8.73
CA GLU A 3 -31.61 19.67 -9.38
C GLU A 3 -30.65 19.04 -8.34
N LYS A 4 -31.13 18.04 -7.61
CA LYS A 4 -30.27 17.18 -6.80
C LYS A 4 -29.44 16.33 -7.75
N ASP A 5 -28.23 16.79 -8.04
CA ASP A 5 -27.15 15.98 -8.61
C ASP A 5 -27.01 14.72 -7.77
N THR A 6 -27.60 13.64 -8.27
CA THR A 6 -27.49 12.32 -7.69
C THR A 6 -26.13 11.83 -8.16
N VAL A 7 -25.09 12.03 -7.35
CA VAL A 7 -23.76 11.47 -7.61
C VAL A 7 -23.92 9.95 -7.63
N VAL A 8 -24.06 9.39 -8.83
CA VAL A 8 -24.08 7.94 -9.04
C VAL A 8 -22.69 7.44 -8.72
N THR A 9 -22.50 6.91 -7.52
CA THR A 9 -21.28 6.22 -7.13
C THR A 9 -21.24 4.88 -7.87
N VAL A 10 -20.58 4.87 -9.03
CA VAL A 10 -20.25 3.61 -9.72
C VAL A 10 -19.34 2.81 -8.78
N PRO A 11 -19.65 1.54 -8.46
CA PRO A 11 -18.81 0.74 -7.59
C PRO A 11 -17.43 0.56 -8.23
N ILE A 12 -16.38 0.93 -7.50
CA ILE A 12 -14.99 0.74 -7.94
C ILE A 12 -14.73 -0.77 -8.03
N VAL A 13 -14.44 -1.24 -9.24
CA VAL A 13 -14.11 -2.64 -9.49
C VAL A 13 -12.62 -2.84 -9.19
N ILE A 14 -12.31 -3.76 -8.28
CA ILE A 14 -10.93 -4.14 -7.97
C ILE A 14 -10.37 -4.93 -9.17
N PRO A 15 -9.29 -4.48 -9.81
CA PRO A 15 -8.69 -5.17 -10.94
C PRO A 15 -7.97 -6.46 -10.48
N PRO A 16 -7.66 -7.38 -11.41
CA PRO A 16 -6.87 -8.56 -11.07
C PRO A 16 -5.46 -8.18 -10.57
N PRO A 17 -4.79 -9.07 -9.82
CA PRO A 17 -3.41 -8.84 -9.36
C PRO A 17 -2.48 -8.49 -10.52
N ALA A 18 -1.74 -7.39 -10.39
CA ALA A 18 -0.74 -7.03 -11.39
C ALA A 18 0.36 -8.10 -11.49
N THR A 19 0.78 -8.38 -12.72
CA THR A 19 1.88 -9.33 -12.99
C THR A 19 3.21 -8.63 -13.27
N ASN A 20 3.15 -7.34 -13.60
CA ASN A 20 4.29 -6.51 -13.96
C ASN A 20 4.03 -5.04 -13.54
N TYR A 21 5.05 -4.19 -13.63
CA TYR A 21 4.95 -2.79 -13.24
C TYR A 21 3.91 -1.98 -14.02
N PHE A 22 3.76 -2.25 -15.33
CA PHE A 22 2.84 -1.49 -16.17
C PHE A 22 1.37 -1.74 -15.81
N ASP A 23 1.03 -3.00 -15.52
CA ASP A 23 -0.28 -3.36 -14.97
C ASP A 23 -0.50 -2.64 -13.63
N PHE A 24 0.51 -2.66 -12.75
CA PHE A 24 0.44 -2.00 -11.46
C PHE A 24 0.20 -0.49 -11.61
N CYS A 25 0.91 0.21 -12.47
CA CYS A 25 0.68 1.64 -12.71
C CYS A 25 -0.73 1.94 -13.21
N THR A 26 -1.24 1.10 -14.11
CA THR A 26 -2.61 1.23 -14.62
C THR A 26 -3.63 1.11 -13.49
N HIS A 27 -3.48 0.11 -12.62
CA HIS A 27 -4.35 -0.07 -11.45
C HIS A 27 -4.16 1.03 -10.41
N PHE A 28 -2.91 1.46 -10.19
CA PHE A 28 -2.57 2.56 -9.27
C PHE A 28 -3.24 3.86 -9.69
N ASP A 29 -3.16 4.26 -10.97
CA ASP A 29 -3.80 5.48 -11.45
C ASP A 29 -5.32 5.45 -11.31
N GLN A 30 -5.93 4.26 -11.43
CA GLN A 30 -7.37 4.07 -11.23
C GLN A 30 -7.78 4.17 -9.75
N LEU A 31 -6.95 3.66 -8.84
CA LEU A 31 -7.34 3.43 -7.44
C LEU A 31 -6.72 4.40 -6.43
N LYS A 32 -5.63 5.11 -6.75
CA LYS A 32 -4.85 5.92 -5.78
C LYS A 32 -5.62 7.04 -5.09
N ARG A 33 -6.81 7.40 -5.57
CA ARG A 33 -7.71 8.40 -4.94
C ARG A 33 -8.67 7.80 -3.92
N ASP A 34 -8.76 6.48 -3.85
CA ASP A 34 -9.54 5.73 -2.88
C ASP A 34 -8.60 4.75 -2.13
N PRO A 35 -8.09 5.14 -0.96
CA PRO A 35 -7.19 4.30 -0.16
C PRO A 35 -7.80 2.94 0.18
N GLU A 36 -9.10 2.84 0.43
CA GLU A 36 -9.73 1.57 0.77
C GLU A 36 -9.75 0.63 -0.45
N ALA A 37 -10.12 1.14 -1.62
CA ALA A 37 -10.08 0.36 -2.85
C ALA A 37 -8.65 -0.06 -3.23
N PHE A 38 -7.68 0.85 -3.06
CA PHE A 38 -6.27 0.54 -3.30
C PHE A 38 -5.74 -0.51 -2.30
N GLY A 39 -6.08 -0.41 -1.02
CA GLY A 39 -5.72 -1.38 0.01
C GLY A 39 -6.23 -2.78 -0.33
N LYS A 40 -7.52 -2.90 -0.69
CA LYS A 40 -8.12 -4.16 -1.16
C LYS A 40 -7.38 -4.74 -2.37
N TYR A 41 -7.06 -3.90 -3.35
CA TYR A 41 -6.28 -4.31 -4.52
C TYR A 41 -4.88 -4.81 -4.12
N PHE A 42 -4.17 -4.07 -3.27
CA PHE A 42 -2.81 -4.40 -2.89
C PHE A 42 -2.73 -5.73 -2.12
N LEU A 43 -3.75 -6.04 -1.31
CA LEU A 43 -3.91 -7.35 -0.65
C LEU A 43 -4.09 -8.52 -1.63
N THR A 44 -4.47 -8.27 -2.88
CA THR A 44 -4.57 -9.34 -3.89
C THR A 44 -3.20 -9.74 -4.45
N LEU A 45 -2.16 -8.94 -4.22
CA LEU A 45 -0.81 -9.23 -4.69
C LEU A 45 -0.15 -10.32 -3.84
N ASN A 46 0.68 -11.13 -4.47
CA ASN A 46 1.52 -12.10 -3.76
C ASN A 46 2.81 -11.39 -3.29
N PRO A 47 3.16 -11.44 -1.98
CA PRO A 47 4.42 -10.90 -1.46
C PRO A 47 5.66 -11.31 -2.27
N SER A 48 5.71 -12.57 -2.70
CA SER A 48 6.84 -13.11 -3.49
C SER A 48 6.96 -12.50 -4.89
N SER A 49 5.88 -11.88 -5.40
CA SER A 49 5.86 -11.21 -6.71
C SER A 49 6.22 -9.73 -6.65
N ILE A 50 6.29 -9.12 -5.46
CA ILE A 50 6.55 -7.68 -5.30
C ILE A 50 7.87 -7.27 -5.95
N TYR A 51 8.94 -8.03 -5.72
CA TYR A 51 10.23 -7.75 -6.37
C TYR A 51 10.14 -7.81 -7.89
N HIS A 52 9.38 -8.75 -8.45
CA HIS A 52 9.20 -8.87 -9.89
C HIS A 52 8.35 -7.74 -10.48
N ILE A 53 7.27 -7.35 -9.77
CA ILE A 53 6.35 -6.29 -10.21
C ILE A 53 7.08 -4.94 -10.20
N PHE A 54 7.75 -4.59 -9.11
CA PHE A 54 8.32 -3.25 -8.95
C PHE A 54 9.76 -3.15 -9.41
N SER A 55 10.57 -4.20 -9.24
CA SER A 55 12.02 -4.17 -9.50
C SER A 55 12.66 -2.91 -8.89
N ASN A 56 13.05 -1.93 -9.72
CA ASN A 56 13.64 -0.64 -9.33
C ASN A 56 12.73 0.57 -9.64
N LEU A 57 11.42 0.38 -9.69
CA LEU A 57 10.46 1.39 -10.15
C LEU A 57 9.53 1.91 -9.03
N ILE A 58 9.75 1.50 -7.78
CA ILE A 58 9.00 2.05 -6.65
C ILE A 58 9.29 3.55 -6.46
N GLU A 59 8.26 4.31 -6.09
CA GLU A 59 8.28 5.76 -5.91
C GLU A 59 7.56 6.15 -4.62
N VAL A 60 7.75 7.40 -4.17
CA VAL A 60 7.15 7.92 -2.92
C VAL A 60 5.63 7.82 -2.93
N ASP A 61 4.99 8.18 -4.04
CA ASP A 61 3.54 8.13 -4.18
C ASP A 61 3.00 6.69 -4.07
N HIS A 62 3.76 5.69 -4.54
CA HIS A 62 3.41 4.29 -4.38
C HIS A 62 3.46 3.88 -2.90
N VAL A 63 4.54 4.19 -2.20
CA VAL A 63 4.69 3.86 -0.77
C VAL A 63 3.63 4.57 0.07
N ARG A 64 3.35 5.84 -0.22
CA ARG A 64 2.26 6.60 0.44
C ARG A 64 0.92 5.89 0.31
N ALA A 65 0.53 5.54 -0.92
CA ALA A 65 -0.75 4.87 -1.15
C ALA A 65 -0.80 3.45 -0.53
N ILE A 66 0.32 2.72 -0.53
CA ILE A 66 0.44 1.41 0.12
C ILE A 66 0.19 1.54 1.63
N VAL A 67 0.87 2.49 2.28
CA VAL A 67 0.69 2.72 3.73
C VAL A 67 -0.75 3.14 4.04
N GLU A 68 -1.31 4.08 3.28
CA GLU A 68 -2.67 4.56 3.51
C GLU A 68 -3.70 3.45 3.28
N GLY A 69 -3.59 2.72 2.17
CA GLY A 69 -4.54 1.67 1.84
C GLY A 69 -4.46 0.47 2.77
N LEU A 70 -3.25 0.03 3.17
CA LEU A 70 -3.12 -1.05 4.14
C LEU A 70 -3.61 -0.66 5.53
N THR A 71 -3.42 0.60 5.94
CA THR A 71 -4.01 1.14 7.19
C THR A 71 -5.55 1.07 7.18
N CYS A 72 -6.19 1.30 6.04
CA CYS A 72 -7.64 1.12 5.92
C CYS A 72 -8.07 -0.34 6.14
N GLU A 73 -7.25 -1.30 5.71
CA GLU A 73 -7.56 -2.73 5.84
C GLU A 73 -7.24 -3.28 7.23
N THR A 74 -6.25 -2.75 7.96
CA THR A 74 -5.92 -3.21 9.33
C THR A 74 -7.03 -2.96 10.34
N ASN A 75 -7.88 -1.96 10.11
CA ASN A 75 -8.96 -1.57 11.02
C ASN A 75 -10.21 -2.47 10.91
N LYS A 76 -10.17 -3.52 10.09
CA LYS A 76 -11.30 -4.43 9.84
C LYS A 76 -11.18 -5.69 10.69
N ASP A 77 -12.32 -6.19 11.20
CA ASP A 77 -12.38 -7.34 12.12
C ASP A 77 -11.72 -8.63 11.60
N MET A 78 -11.63 -8.81 10.28
CA MET A 78 -11.05 -9.99 9.63
C MET A 78 -9.76 -9.67 8.86
N ALA A 79 -9.04 -8.62 9.25
CA ALA A 79 -7.79 -8.24 8.60
C ALA A 79 -6.72 -9.33 8.75
N ASP A 80 -6.13 -9.76 7.63
CA ASP A 80 -4.95 -10.63 7.64
C ASP A 80 -3.69 -9.80 7.88
N LEU A 81 -3.39 -9.54 9.15
CA LEU A 81 -2.22 -8.75 9.55
C LEU A 81 -0.89 -9.43 9.17
N SER A 82 -0.87 -10.75 9.01
CA SER A 82 0.31 -11.48 8.56
C SER A 82 0.60 -11.22 7.09
N LEU A 83 -0.44 -11.21 6.25
CA LEU A 83 -0.32 -10.83 4.84
C LEU A 83 0.13 -9.37 4.69
N ILE A 84 -0.47 -8.44 5.46
CA ILE A 84 -0.10 -7.02 5.46
C ILE A 84 1.39 -6.85 5.82
N SER A 85 1.84 -7.51 6.89
CA SER A 85 3.25 -7.52 7.30
C SER A 85 4.16 -8.08 6.19
N SER A 86 3.75 -9.18 5.56
CA SER A 86 4.53 -9.82 4.48
C SER A 86 4.65 -8.95 3.23
N LEU A 87 3.57 -8.25 2.87
CA LEU A 87 3.55 -7.30 1.75
C LEU A 87 4.44 -6.10 2.04
N LEU A 88 4.31 -5.46 3.20
CA LEU A 88 5.17 -4.35 3.62
C LEU A 88 6.65 -4.74 3.65
N HIS A 89 6.94 -5.94 4.18
CA HIS A 89 8.30 -6.47 4.17
C HIS A 89 8.84 -6.60 2.75
N SER A 90 8.05 -7.19 1.85
CA SER A 90 8.47 -7.38 0.46
C SER A 90 8.69 -6.05 -0.28
N VAL A 91 7.92 -5.01 0.07
CA VAL A 91 8.14 -3.64 -0.43
C VAL A 91 9.41 -3.03 0.15
N SER A 92 9.69 -3.25 1.45
CA SER A 92 10.89 -2.72 2.11
C SER A 92 12.20 -3.29 1.56
N LEU A 93 12.16 -4.50 0.98
CA LEU A 93 13.31 -5.15 0.36
C LEU A 93 13.60 -4.66 -1.08
N LEU A 94 12.80 -3.73 -1.61
CA LEU A 94 13.04 -3.19 -2.95
C LEU A 94 14.29 -2.29 -2.96
N PRO A 95 15.17 -2.36 -3.98
CA PRO A 95 16.47 -1.66 -3.94
C PRO A 95 16.39 -0.13 -3.85
N ARG A 96 15.25 0.48 -4.21
CA ARG A 96 15.03 1.93 -4.11
C ARG A 96 14.24 2.34 -2.86
N PHE A 97 13.88 1.41 -1.99
CA PHE A 97 13.04 1.69 -0.83
C PHE A 97 13.68 2.73 0.09
N ASP A 98 14.96 2.57 0.45
CA ASP A 98 15.70 3.54 1.27
C ASP A 98 15.63 4.96 0.69
N LEU A 99 15.85 5.06 -0.62
CA LEU A 99 15.80 6.34 -1.32
C LEU A 99 14.39 6.93 -1.30
N VAL A 100 13.36 6.10 -1.45
CA VAL A 100 11.96 6.54 -1.33
C VAL A 100 11.67 7.07 0.08
N VAL A 101 12.10 6.38 1.13
CA VAL A 101 11.87 6.82 2.51
C VAL A 101 12.57 8.15 2.82
N LEU A 102 13.74 8.41 2.24
CA LEU A 102 14.43 9.71 2.34
C LEU A 102 13.61 10.87 1.76
N PHE A 103 12.77 10.63 0.76
CA PHE A 103 11.90 11.65 0.16
C PHE A 103 10.53 11.78 0.82
N MET A 104 10.21 10.91 1.78
CA MET A 104 8.99 11.04 2.57
C MET A 104 9.10 12.21 3.56
N ASN A 105 7.99 12.84 3.87
CA ASN A 105 7.90 13.85 4.93
C ASN A 105 7.63 13.20 6.30
N ASP A 106 7.69 14.00 7.37
CA ASP A 106 7.51 13.50 8.74
C ASP A 106 6.11 12.90 8.99
N GLU A 107 5.07 13.46 8.36
CA GLU A 107 3.71 12.95 8.48
C GLU A 107 3.57 11.57 7.82
N GLU A 108 4.14 11.40 6.63
CA GLU A 108 4.14 10.15 5.88
C GLU A 108 4.92 9.06 6.63
N ARG A 109 6.10 9.39 7.17
CA ARG A 109 6.87 8.47 8.03
C ARG A 109 6.09 8.09 9.29
N ALA A 110 5.46 9.06 9.96
CA ALA A 110 4.66 8.80 11.16
C ALA A 110 3.47 7.86 10.89
N LYS A 111 2.80 8.00 9.74
CA LYS A 111 1.75 7.08 9.29
C LYS A 111 2.28 5.66 9.07
N ALA A 112 3.43 5.52 8.40
CA ALA A 112 4.06 4.22 8.18
C ALA A 112 4.45 3.56 9.50
N LEU A 113 5.07 4.31 10.42
CA LEU A 113 5.42 3.82 11.76
C LEU A 113 4.17 3.38 12.55
N SER A 114 3.08 4.14 12.47
CA SER A 114 1.81 3.80 13.14
C SER A 114 1.19 2.52 12.59
N LEU A 115 1.24 2.31 11.27
CA LEU A 115 0.82 1.05 10.66
C LEU A 115 1.69 -0.11 11.14
N ILE A 116 3.01 0.05 11.15
CA ILE A 116 3.95 -0.99 11.59
C ILE A 116 3.73 -1.34 13.07
N ASP A 117 3.48 -0.35 13.92
CA ASP A 117 3.21 -0.53 15.35
C ASP A 117 1.88 -1.26 15.63
N PHE A 118 0.92 -1.17 14.71
CA PHE A 118 -0.34 -1.91 14.80
C PHE A 118 -0.18 -3.39 14.43
N LEU A 119 0.81 -3.73 13.61
CA LEU A 119 1.03 -5.11 13.16
C LEU A 119 1.62 -5.99 14.27
N PRO A 120 1.40 -7.31 14.22
CA PRO A 120 2.02 -8.24 15.16
C PRO A 120 3.55 -8.07 15.21
N SER A 121 4.08 -7.93 16.43
CA SER A 121 5.52 -7.82 16.65
C SER A 121 6.24 -9.07 16.14
N SER A 122 7.20 -8.88 15.25
CA SER A 122 8.00 -9.91 14.61
C SER A 122 9.37 -9.33 14.22
N ALA A 123 10.34 -10.19 13.90
CA ALA A 123 11.63 -9.72 13.37
C ALA A 123 11.43 -8.85 12.11
N THR A 124 10.47 -9.23 11.27
CA THR A 124 10.07 -8.48 10.08
C THR A 124 9.56 -7.08 10.39
N THR A 125 8.62 -6.91 11.33
CA THR A 125 8.10 -5.58 11.67
C THR A 125 9.15 -4.70 12.33
N VAL A 126 10.10 -5.29 13.08
CA VAL A 126 11.27 -4.57 13.63
C VAL A 126 12.21 -4.09 12.52
N GLU A 127 12.49 -4.93 11.52
CA GLU A 127 13.35 -4.60 10.39
C GLU A 127 12.74 -3.49 9.53
N ILE A 128 11.46 -3.61 9.14
CA ILE A 128 10.76 -2.59 8.37
C ILE A 128 10.78 -1.24 9.10
N ARG A 129 10.60 -1.26 10.43
CA ARG A 129 10.61 -0.05 11.25
C ARG A 129 11.92 0.73 11.14
N GLN A 130 13.07 0.06 11.03
CA GLN A 130 14.39 0.72 10.98
C GLN A 130 14.55 1.64 9.77
N TYR A 131 13.85 1.38 8.66
CA TYR A 131 13.92 2.24 7.49
C TYR A 131 13.29 3.62 7.72
N PHE A 132 12.37 3.74 8.68
CA PHE A 132 11.60 4.96 8.93
C PHE A 132 12.08 5.77 10.14
N LEU A 133 13.14 5.34 10.83
CA LEU A 133 13.77 6.03 11.98
C LEU A 133 14.93 6.91 11.52
#